data_AF-A0A0K8QAQ5-F1
#
_entry.id   AF-A0A0K8QAQ5-F1
#
_cell.length_a   1.000
_cell.length_b   1.000
_cell.length_c   1.000
_cell.angle_alpha   90.00
_cell.angle_beta   90.00
_cell.angle_gamma   90.00
#
_symmetry.space_group_name_H-M   'P 1'
#
loop_
_entity.id
_entity.type
_entity.pdbx_description
1 polymer ?
#
loop_
_entity_poly.entity_id
_entity_poly.type
_entity_poly.pdbx_seq_one_letter_code
_entity_poly.pdbx_strand_id
1 'polypeptide(L)'
;MPLNSHATFAVESAVELAVVERSGFVESRHIGSAVVMAADGTVVTELGDINTPIYARSTLKPLQALAAMQSGVPLRGAQVALACASHTGLWTTWMWWRECSKPPG
;
A
#
# COMPACT_ATOMS: atom_id res chain seq x y z
N MET A 1 2.98 24.19 17.74
CA MET A 1 3.60 24.67 16.48
C MET A 1 2.60 24.43 15.37
N PRO A 2 2.36 25.36 14.43
CA PRO A 2 1.41 25.09 13.36
C PRO A 2 1.99 24.01 12.45
N LEU A 3 1.21 22.95 12.20
CA LEU A 3 1.52 21.93 11.23
C LEU A 3 1.65 22.62 9.86
N ASN A 4 2.85 22.61 9.31
CA ASN A 4 3.09 23.08 7.95
C ASN A 4 2.30 22.16 7.00
N SER A 5 1.14 22.60 6.53
CA SER A 5 0.22 21.83 5.69
C SER A 5 0.77 21.46 4.30
N HIS A 6 2.03 21.78 4.03
CA HIS A 6 2.74 21.55 2.77
C HIS A 6 3.83 20.48 2.88
N ALA A 7 3.84 19.69 3.96
CA ALA A 7 4.84 18.64 4.20
C ALA A 7 4.20 17.35 4.73
N THR A 8 4.94 16.24 4.58
CA THR A 8 4.61 14.96 5.21
C THR A 8 4.87 15.00 6.73
N PHE A 9 4.41 13.97 7.46
CA PHE A 9 4.64 13.85 8.90
C PHE A 9 6.12 13.93 9.28
N ALA A 10 6.38 14.42 10.49
CA ALA A 10 7.73 14.52 11.04
C ALA A 10 8.22 13.16 11.55
N VAL A 11 9.54 13.02 11.71
CA VAL A 11 10.16 11.75 12.17
C VAL A 11 9.65 11.37 13.56
N GLU A 12 9.39 12.36 14.42
CA GLU A 12 8.90 12.15 15.79
C GLU A 12 7.45 11.62 15.82
N SER A 13 6.72 11.81 14.72
CA SER A 13 5.35 11.31 14.54
C SER A 13 5.31 9.91 13.91
N ALA A 14 6.46 9.37 13.52
CA ALA A 14 6.59 8.03 12.95
C ALA A 14 7.04 7.02 14.00
N VAL A 15 6.72 5.74 13.78
CA VAL A 15 7.11 4.63 14.66
C VAL A 15 7.85 3.55 13.87
N GLU A 16 8.59 2.69 14.56
CA GLU A 16 9.19 1.50 13.94
C GLU A 16 8.10 0.48 13.61
N LEU A 17 7.93 0.21 12.32
CA LEU A 17 6.89 -0.69 11.80
C LEU A 17 7.43 -2.09 11.55
N ALA A 18 8.68 -2.21 11.12
CA ALA A 18 9.31 -3.50 10.81
C ALA A 18 10.83 -3.44 10.94
N VAL A 19 11.40 -4.58 11.29
CA VAL A 19 12.85 -4.81 11.35
C VAL A 19 13.18 -6.01 10.47
N VAL A 20 14.20 -5.86 9.63
CA VAL A 20 14.76 -6.97 8.85
C VAL A 20 16.04 -7.42 9.54
N GLU A 21 16.04 -8.65 10.02
CA GLU A 21 17.20 -9.26 10.69
C GLU A 21 17.80 -10.37 9.82
N ARG A 22 19.14 -10.43 9.77
CA ARG A 22 19.89 -11.51 9.15
C ARG A 22 20.91 -12.05 10.13
N SER A 23 20.66 -13.26 10.64
CA SER A 23 21.57 -13.96 11.55
C SER A 23 21.92 -13.17 12.82
N GLY A 24 20.93 -12.58 13.50
CA GLY A 24 21.15 -11.77 14.70
C GLY A 24 21.58 -10.32 14.42
N PHE A 25 21.76 -9.94 13.15
CA PHE A 25 22.11 -8.56 12.76
C PHE A 25 20.89 -7.84 12.19
N VAL A 26 20.53 -6.70 12.77
CA VAL A 26 19.49 -5.81 12.24
C VAL A 26 20.03 -5.13 10.97
N GLU A 27 19.65 -5.66 9.82
CA GLU A 27 20.07 -5.19 8.51
C GLU A 27 19.33 -3.91 8.11
N SER A 28 18.05 -3.78 8.48
CA SER A 28 17.22 -2.60 8.16
C SER A 28 16.11 -2.38 9.18
N ARG A 29 15.72 -1.10 9.34
CA ARG A 29 14.58 -0.64 10.13
C ARG A 29 13.65 0.19 9.25
N HIS A 30 12.36 -0.09 9.31
CA HIS A 30 11.33 0.60 8.55
C HIS A 30 10.53 1.49 9.50
N ILE A 31 10.77 2.80 9.44
CA ILE A 31 10.09 3.80 10.25
C ILE A 31 8.99 4.45 9.41
N GLY A 32 7.79 4.58 9.97
CA GLY A 32 6.67 5.18 9.26
C GLY A 32 5.39 5.22 10.06
N SER A 33 4.27 5.28 9.33
CA SER A 33 2.93 5.24 9.87
C SER A 33 2.14 4.12 9.18
N ALA A 34 1.26 3.45 9.93
CA ALA A 34 0.44 2.36 9.41
C ALA A 34 -0.94 2.33 10.07
N VAL A 35 -1.95 1.94 9.27
CA VAL A 35 -3.31 1.71 9.73
C VAL A 35 -3.81 0.38 9.20
N VAL A 36 -4.50 -0.39 10.04
CA VAL A 36 -5.24 -1.59 9.66
C VAL A 36 -6.71 -1.25 9.71
N MET A 37 -7.42 -1.47 8.61
CA MET A 37 -8.85 -1.21 8.49
C MET A 37 -9.62 -2.52 8.30
N ALA A 38 -10.79 -2.62 8.92
CA ALA A 38 -11.76 -3.66 8.65
C ALA A 38 -12.50 -3.40 7.33
N ALA A 39 -13.22 -4.42 6.84
CA ALA A 39 -13.95 -4.33 5.58
C ALA A 39 -15.09 -3.29 5.58
N ASP A 40 -15.61 -2.94 6.76
CA ASP A 40 -16.63 -1.90 6.95
C ASP A 40 -16.03 -0.48 7.03
N GLY A 41 -14.70 -0.35 6.93
CA GLY A 41 -13.99 0.90 7.00
C GLY A 41 -13.63 1.34 8.42
N THR A 42 -13.95 0.55 9.44
CA THR A 42 -13.52 0.85 10.81
C THR A 42 -12.02 0.61 10.99
N VAL A 43 -11.39 1.44 11.81
CA VAL A 43 -9.97 1.26 12.16
C VAL A 43 -9.86 0.15 13.20
N VAL A 44 -9.01 -0.83 12.90
CA VAL A 44 -8.65 -1.92 13.81
C VAL A 44 -7.43 -1.55 14.65
N THR A 45 -6.41 -0.98 14.00
CA THR A 45 -5.14 -0.61 14.63
C THR A 45 -4.53 0.59 13.91
N GLU A 46 -3.89 1.49 14.66
CA GLU A 46 -3.10 2.61 14.15
C GLU A 46 -1.71 2.61 14.78
N LEU A 47 -0.69 2.98 14.00
CA LEU A 47 0.70 3.06 14.40
C LEU A 47 1.31 4.35 13.82
N GLY A 48 1.78 5.25 14.67
CA GLY A 48 2.26 6.58 14.26
C GLY A 48 1.14 7.52 13.81
N ASP A 49 1.50 8.60 13.12
CA ASP A 49 0.54 9.57 12.60
C ASP A 49 -0.04 9.15 11.25
N ILE A 50 -1.28 8.65 11.26
CA ILE A 50 -2.00 8.18 10.07
C ILE A 50 -2.78 9.30 9.35
N ASN A 51 -2.83 10.50 9.92
CA ASN A 51 -3.70 11.59 9.48
C ASN A 51 -2.97 12.64 8.64
N THR A 52 -1.66 12.80 8.83
CA THR A 52 -0.89 13.74 8.02
C THR A 52 -0.83 13.31 6.55
N PRO A 53 -1.20 14.18 5.59
CA PRO A 53 -1.18 13.84 4.18
C PRO A 53 0.20 13.45 3.66
N ILE A 54 0.22 12.42 2.81
CA ILE A 54 1.41 12.00 2.04
C ILE A 54 1.08 11.93 0.56
N TYR A 55 2.10 12.02 -0.30
CA TYR A 55 1.91 11.66 -1.70
C TYR A 55 1.75 10.14 -1.81
N ALA A 56 0.60 9.69 -2.30
CA ALA A 56 0.33 8.27 -2.54
C ALA A 56 1.23 7.66 -3.64
N ARG A 57 1.77 8.48 -4.54
CA ARG A 57 2.70 8.04 -5.61
C ARG A 57 2.09 6.86 -6.38
N SER A 58 2.87 5.78 -6.56
CA SER A 58 2.50 4.62 -7.35
C SER A 58 1.31 3.82 -6.77
N THR A 59 0.96 4.02 -5.48
CA THR A 59 -0.18 3.31 -4.87
C THR A 59 -1.52 3.78 -5.43
N LEU A 60 -1.56 4.88 -6.20
CA LEU A 60 -2.76 5.35 -6.91
C LEU A 60 -3.08 4.57 -8.19
N LYS A 61 -2.23 3.65 -8.66
CA LYS A 61 -2.46 2.90 -9.90
C LYS A 61 -3.82 2.19 -9.97
N PRO A 62 -4.35 1.56 -8.90
CA PRO A 62 -5.70 1.00 -8.93
C PRO A 62 -6.79 2.03 -9.24
N LEU A 63 -6.67 3.25 -8.69
CA LEU A 63 -7.61 4.34 -8.99
C LEU A 63 -7.43 4.84 -10.43
N GLN A 64 -6.20 4.89 -10.94
CA GLN A 64 -5.92 5.22 -12.35
C GLN A 64 -6.49 4.16 -13.31
N ALA A 65 -6.36 2.86 -12.97
CA ALA A 65 -6.93 1.76 -13.75
C ALA A 65 -8.46 1.81 -13.76
N LEU A 66 -9.08 2.08 -12.61
CA LEU A 66 -10.53 2.28 -12.50
C LEU A 66 -11.01 3.45 -13.38
N ALA A 67 -10.32 4.58 -13.33
CA ALA A 67 -10.65 5.75 -14.15
C ALA A 67 -10.54 5.45 -15.66
N ALA A 68 -9.52 4.69 -16.07
CA ALA A 68 -9.37 4.25 -17.46
C ALA A 68 -10.50 3.30 -17.90
N MET A 69 -10.94 2.40 -17.02
CA MET A 69 -12.11 1.54 -17.31
C MET A 69 -13.38 2.36 -17.45
N GLN A 70 -13.58 3.35 -16.57
CA GLN A 70 -14.72 4.27 -16.62
C GLN A 70 -14.72 5.16 -17.87
N SER A 71 -13.54 5.47 -18.44
CA SER A 71 -13.43 6.19 -19.71
C SER A 71 -13.65 5.31 -20.95
N GLY A 72 -13.95 4.02 -20.77
CA GLY A 72 -14.32 3.10 -21.85
C GLY A 72 -13.21 2.14 -22.29
N VAL A 73 -12.04 2.13 -21.63
CA VAL A 73 -10.98 1.15 -21.93
C VAL A 73 -11.43 -0.24 -21.43
N PRO A 74 -11.52 -1.27 -22.29
CA PRO A 74 -12.12 -2.55 -21.92
C PRO A 74 -11.13 -3.48 -21.19
N LEU A 75 -10.52 -3.01 -20.10
CA LEU A 75 -9.61 -3.83 -19.27
C LEU A 75 -10.40 -4.92 -18.54
N ARG A 76 -9.96 -6.19 -18.66
CA ARG A 76 -10.58 -7.33 -17.98
C ARG A 76 -9.53 -8.29 -17.42
N GLY A 77 -9.89 -8.97 -16.33
CA GLY A 77 -9.07 -10.03 -15.72
C GLY A 77 -7.62 -9.60 -15.57
N ALA A 78 -6.73 -10.23 -16.35
CA ALA A 78 -5.29 -9.98 -16.29
C ALA A 78 -4.84 -8.56 -16.60
N GLN A 79 -5.59 -7.86 -17.44
CA GLN A 79 -5.26 -6.49 -17.82
C GLN A 79 -5.49 -5.51 -16.67
N VAL A 80 -6.49 -5.76 -15.80
CA VAL A 80 -6.77 -4.93 -14.62
C VAL A 80 -5.63 -5.07 -13.61
N ALA A 81 -5.22 -6.31 -13.31
CA ALA A 81 -4.09 -6.57 -12.41
C ALA A 81 -2.80 -5.89 -12.92
N LEU A 82 -2.53 -5.96 -14.23
CA LEU A 82 -1.37 -5.30 -14.83
C LEU A 82 -1.46 -3.78 -14.77
N ALA A 83 -2.64 -3.19 -15.04
CA ALA A 83 -2.85 -1.75 -14.94
C ALA A 83 -2.68 -1.21 -13.51
N CYS A 84 -3.02 -2.03 -12.49
CA CYS A 84 -2.81 -1.72 -11.08
C CYS A 84 -1.35 -1.91 -10.61
N ALA A 85 -0.51 -2.61 -11.38
CA ALA A 85 0.81 -3.05 -10.94
C ALA A 85 1.86 -1.92 -10.99
N SER A 86 2.68 -1.83 -9.94
CA SER A 86 3.81 -0.88 -9.88
C SER A 86 5.11 -1.44 -10.48
N HIS A 87 5.23 -2.76 -10.60
CA HIS A 87 6.34 -3.45 -11.23
C HIS A 87 5.89 -4.08 -12.55
N THR A 88 6.82 -4.25 -13.49
CA THR A 88 6.58 -5.04 -14.70
C THR A 88 6.08 -6.42 -14.28
N GLY A 89 4.89 -6.81 -14.75
CA GLY A 89 4.24 -8.05 -14.34
C GLY A 89 5.03 -9.28 -14.78
N LEU A 90 6.05 -9.66 -14.02
CA LEU A 90 6.61 -11.01 -14.07
C LEU A 90 5.62 -11.98 -13.41
N TRP A 91 5.66 -13.22 -13.90
CA TRP A 91 4.80 -14.36 -13.53
C TRP A 91 4.58 -14.58 -12.01
N THR A 92 5.47 -14.06 -11.16
CA THR A 92 5.39 -14.20 -9.69
C THR A 92 4.24 -13.39 -9.06
N THR A 93 3.91 -12.20 -9.57
CA THR A 93 2.76 -11.42 -9.07
C THR A 93 1.43 -12.13 -9.33
N TRP A 94 1.35 -12.91 -10.41
CA TRP A 94 0.19 -13.73 -10.77
C TRP A 94 -0.06 -14.90 -9.81
N MET A 95 1.00 -15.54 -9.33
CA MET A 95 0.89 -16.66 -8.38
C MET A 95 0.36 -16.20 -7.03
N TRP A 96 0.83 -15.04 -6.53
CA TRP A 96 0.36 -14.51 -5.25
C TRP A 96 -1.13 -14.13 -5.29
N TRP A 97 -1.57 -13.45 -6.35
CA TRP A 97 -3.00 -13.12 -6.52
C TRP A 97 -3.89 -14.37 -6.63
N ARG A 98 -3.46 -15.42 -7.34
CA ARG A 98 -4.19 -16.69 -7.39
C ARG A 98 -4.30 -17.36 -6.02
N GLU A 99 -3.25 -17.29 -5.21
CA GLU A 99 -3.25 -17.89 -3.88
C GLU A 99 -4.16 -17.11 -2.93
N CYS A 100 -4.11 -15.77 -2.93
CA CYS A 100 -5.01 -14.94 -2.13
C CYS A 100 -6.47 -14.97 -2.59
N SER A 101 -6.74 -15.34 -3.85
CA SER A 101 -8.11 -15.43 -4.40
C SER A 101 -8.77 -16.80 -4.15
N LYS A 102 -8.08 -17.75 -3.52
CA LYS A 102 -8.73 -19.00 -3.10
C LYS A 102 -9.68 -18.70 -1.94
N PRO A 103 -10.93 -19.19 -1.96
CA PRO A 103 -11.79 -19.11 -0.80
C PRO A 103 -11.12 -19.85 0.37
N PRO A 104 -11.28 -19.37 1.62
CA PRO A 104 -10.82 -20.12 2.78
C PRO A 104 -11.49 -21.50 2.77
N GLY A 105 -10.67 -22.54 2.92
CA GLY A 105 -11.13 -23.93 3.05
C GLY A 105 -11.72 -24.20 4.42
#